data_AF-A0A183U3I0-F1
#
_entry.id   AF-A0A183U3I0-F1
#
_cell.length_a   1.000
_cell.length_b   1.000
_cell.length_c   1.000
_cell.angle_alpha   90.00
_cell.angle_beta   90.00
_cell.angle_gamma   90.00
#
_symmetry.space_group_name_H-M   'P 1'
#
loop_
_entity.id
_entity.type
_entity.pdbx_description
1 polymer ?
#
loop_
_entity_poly.entity_id
_entity_poly.type
_entity_poly.pdbx_seq_one_letter_code
_entity_poly.pdbx_strand_id
1 'polypeptide(L)'
;VYAVGPYYAHAEARKAPGLDGKVERDSHGKEVRYPVILSSKEKTIARKVVIAFGQTVCGFDLLRANGKSYVCDVNGFSFVKTSTKYYEDTAKILGNTILRRLASSMSIPWQIPYQDDDPPLVSTPSGKVMELRCVLAVIRHGDRTPKQKMKVLFNF
;
A
#
# COMPACT_ATOMS: atom_id res chain seq x y z
N VAL A 1 1.94 7.13 -4.19
CA VAL A 1 1.06 5.95 -4.39
C VAL A 1 1.37 4.93 -3.32
N TYR A 2 0.36 4.26 -2.79
CA TYR A 2 0.45 3.29 -1.69
C TYR A 2 -0.29 2.01 -2.11
N ALA A 3 0.46 1.00 -2.55
CA ALA A 3 -0.08 -0.27 -3.01
C ALA A 3 -0.14 -1.31 -1.87
N VAL A 4 -1.15 -2.18 -1.94
CA VAL A 4 -1.33 -3.32 -1.03
C VAL A 4 -1.71 -4.54 -1.88
N GLY A 5 -0.72 -5.39 -2.17
CA GLY A 5 -0.82 -6.40 -3.21
C GLY A 5 -0.84 -5.78 -4.62
N PRO A 6 -0.89 -6.62 -5.66
CA PRO A 6 -0.75 -6.19 -7.05
C PRO A 6 -1.97 -5.45 -7.62
N TYR A 7 -3.13 -5.50 -6.96
CA TYR A 7 -4.42 -5.04 -7.51
C TYR A 7 -5.07 -3.89 -6.74
N TYR A 8 -4.51 -3.49 -5.60
CA TYR A 8 -4.98 -2.34 -4.83
C TYR A 8 -3.90 -1.26 -4.75
N ALA A 9 -4.29 -0.02 -5.03
CA ALA A 9 -3.43 1.14 -4.87
C ALA A 9 -4.25 2.38 -4.50
N HIS A 10 -3.87 3.02 -3.40
CA HIS A 10 -4.35 4.34 -2.99
C HIS A 10 -3.38 5.41 -3.46
N ALA A 11 -3.89 6.56 -3.94
CA ALA A 11 -3.04 7.65 -4.39
C ALA A 11 -3.50 8.99 -3.84
N GLU A 12 -2.50 9.77 -3.44
CA GLU A 12 -2.65 11.13 -2.94
C GLU A 12 -1.58 11.99 -3.62
N ALA A 13 -1.95 13.19 -4.06
CA ALA A 13 -1.02 14.20 -4.52
C ALA A 13 -0.65 15.14 -3.38
N ARG A 14 0.55 15.70 -3.47
CA ARG A 14 1.05 16.78 -2.62
C ARG A 14 1.73 17.81 -3.50
N LYS A 15 1.84 19.04 -3.02
CA LYS A 15 2.63 20.08 -3.69
C LYS A 15 4.08 19.62 -3.85
N ALA A 16 4.64 19.79 -5.05
CA ALA A 16 6.02 19.45 -5.32
C ALA A 16 6.96 20.39 -4.54
N PRO A 17 7.93 19.88 -3.78
CA PRO A 17 8.83 20.72 -2.98
C PRO A 17 9.78 21.57 -3.84
N GLY A 18 10.03 21.19 -5.09
CA GLY A 18 10.95 21.89 -5.99
C GLY A 18 10.43 23.22 -6.57
N LEU A 19 9.17 23.60 -6.29
CA LEU A 19 8.61 24.84 -6.84
C LEU A 19 9.05 26.07 -6.03
N ASP A 20 8.91 26.02 -4.71
CA ASP A 20 9.20 27.14 -3.81
C ASP A 20 9.78 26.69 -2.45
N GLY A 21 10.03 25.38 -2.25
CA GLY A 21 10.50 24.82 -0.99
C GLY A 21 9.47 24.86 0.15
N LYS A 22 8.28 25.42 -0.06
CA LYS A 22 7.27 25.64 0.99
C LYS A 22 6.26 24.50 1.00
N VAL A 23 6.30 23.70 2.07
CA VAL A 23 5.29 22.67 2.33
C VAL A 23 3.98 23.35 2.69
N GLU A 24 2.95 23.08 1.89
CA GLU A 24 1.59 23.54 2.17
C GLU A 24 1.02 22.76 3.36
N ARG A 25 0.47 23.49 4.33
CA ARG A 25 -0.06 22.91 5.57
C ARG A 25 -1.49 23.36 5.82
N ASP A 26 -2.29 22.46 6.36
CA ASP A 26 -3.64 22.77 6.84
C ASP A 26 -3.61 23.58 8.16
N SER A 27 -4.79 23.96 8.65
CA SER A 27 -4.98 24.66 9.92
C SER A 27 -4.45 23.89 11.14
N HIS A 28 -4.23 22.58 11.01
CA HIS A 28 -3.68 21.71 12.05
C HIS A 28 -2.18 21.43 11.85
N GLY A 29 -1.52 22.09 10.89
CA GLY A 29 -0.09 21.96 10.61
C GLY A 29 0.29 20.68 9.85
N LYS A 30 -0.65 19.89 9.33
CA LYS A 30 -0.36 18.69 8.52
C LYS A 30 -0.13 19.07 7.06
N GLU A 31 0.74 18.32 6.37
CA GLU A 31 0.97 18.50 4.94
C GLU A 31 -0.34 18.26 4.17
N VAL A 32 -0.73 19.23 3.33
CA VAL A 32 -1.95 19.14 2.53
C VAL A 32 -1.79 18.06 1.46
N ARG A 33 -2.84 17.24 1.32
CA ARG A 33 -2.89 16.14 0.35
C ARG A 33 -4.22 16.10 -0.35
N TYR A 34 -4.19 15.80 -1.64
CA TYR A 34 -5.39 15.72 -2.47
C TYR A 34 -5.59 14.29 -2.93
N PRO A 35 -6.82 13.74 -2.85
CA PRO A 35 -7.10 12.40 -3.36
C PRO A 35 -6.83 12.35 -4.87
N VAL A 36 -6.25 11.26 -5.34
CA VAL A 36 -5.95 11.04 -6.76
C VAL A 36 -6.52 9.71 -7.19
N ILE A 37 -7.27 9.72 -8.30
CA ILE A 37 -7.64 8.50 -9.01
C ILE A 37 -6.52 8.15 -9.98
N LEU A 38 -6.01 6.93 -9.88
CA LEU A 38 -5.04 6.39 -10.82
C LEU A 38 -5.75 5.96 -12.11
N SER A 39 -5.14 6.32 -13.25
CA SER A 39 -5.54 5.79 -14.55
C SER A 39 -5.22 4.29 -14.67
N SER A 40 -5.81 3.60 -15.64
CA SER A 40 -5.53 2.18 -15.91
C SER A 40 -4.03 1.90 -16.17
N LYS A 41 -3.34 2.84 -16.85
CA LYS A 41 -1.89 2.77 -17.06
C LYS A 41 -1.13 2.85 -15.74
N GLU A 42 -1.52 3.73 -14.84
CA GLU A 42 -0.87 3.90 -13.54
C GLU A 42 -1.17 2.76 -12.56
N LYS A 43 -2.37 2.18 -12.62
CA LYS A 43 -2.68 0.93 -11.90
C LYS A 43 -1.77 -0.21 -12.37
N THR A 44 -1.53 -0.30 -13.69
CA THR A 44 -0.58 -1.27 -14.25
C THR A 44 0.84 -1.01 -13.78
N ILE A 45 1.27 0.26 -13.68
CA ILE A 45 2.56 0.64 -13.08
C ILE A 45 2.63 0.17 -11.62
N ALA A 46 1.59 0.44 -10.80
CA ALA A 46 1.54 0.02 -9.41
C ALA A 46 1.70 -1.51 -9.25
N ARG A 47 0.97 -2.28 -10.08
CA ARG A 47 1.10 -3.74 -10.16
C ARG A 47 2.54 -4.16 -10.45
N LYS A 48 3.17 -3.57 -11.46
CA LYS A 48 4.55 -3.88 -11.84
C LYS A 48 5.54 -3.56 -10.72
N VAL A 49 5.39 -2.43 -10.03
CA VAL A 49 6.25 -2.06 -8.88
C VAL A 49 6.13 -3.09 -7.76
N VAL A 50 4.91 -3.47 -7.36
CA VAL A 50 4.71 -4.47 -6.29
C VAL A 50 5.36 -5.81 -6.64
N ILE A 51 5.15 -6.30 -7.87
CA ILE A 51 5.70 -7.58 -8.34
C ILE A 51 7.23 -7.51 -8.44
N ALA A 52 7.77 -6.45 -9.06
CA ALA A 52 9.21 -6.32 -9.30
C ALA A 52 10.02 -6.22 -8.01
N PHE A 53 9.51 -5.52 -7.00
CA PHE A 53 10.19 -5.36 -5.71
C PHE A 53 9.83 -6.46 -4.69
N GLY A 54 8.86 -7.32 -5.00
CA GLY A 54 8.40 -8.37 -4.09
C GLY A 54 7.81 -7.83 -2.77
N GLN A 55 7.33 -6.58 -2.76
CA GLN A 55 6.82 -5.92 -1.55
C GLN A 55 5.30 -5.75 -1.62
N THR A 56 4.57 -6.58 -0.86
CA THR A 56 3.10 -6.55 -0.80
C THR A 56 2.58 -5.17 -0.42
N VAL A 57 3.14 -4.55 0.62
CA VAL A 57 2.84 -3.15 0.97
C VAL A 57 3.97 -2.29 0.43
N CYS A 58 3.68 -1.44 -0.54
CA CYS A 58 4.71 -0.67 -1.23
C CYS A 58 4.26 0.76 -1.55
N GLY A 59 5.00 1.74 -1.05
CA GLY A 59 4.89 3.14 -1.38
C GLY A 59 5.88 3.53 -2.48
N PHE A 60 5.42 4.32 -3.44
CA PHE A 60 6.26 4.89 -4.50
C PHE A 60 5.72 6.24 -4.98
N ASP A 61 6.60 7.09 -5.50
CA ASP A 61 6.26 8.41 -6.02
C ASP A 61 6.15 8.35 -7.55
N LEU A 62 5.14 9.07 -8.07
CA LEU A 62 4.79 9.10 -9.47
C LEU A 62 4.69 10.56 -9.93
N LEU A 63 5.40 10.90 -11.00
CA LEU A 63 5.35 12.20 -11.66
C LEU A 63 4.47 12.09 -12.90
N ARG A 64 3.43 12.92 -12.96
CA ARG A 64 2.62 13.11 -14.17
C ARG A 64 3.20 14.28 -14.95
N ALA A 65 3.75 14.03 -16.14
CA ALA A 65 4.36 15.05 -16.99
C ALA A 65 4.16 14.70 -18.46
N ASN A 66 3.82 15.69 -19.29
CA ASN A 66 3.65 15.55 -20.74
C ASN A 66 2.71 14.38 -21.12
N GLY A 67 1.57 14.25 -20.42
CA GLY A 67 0.59 13.19 -20.64
C GLY A 67 1.05 11.78 -20.27
N LYS A 68 2.20 11.65 -19.61
CA LYS A 68 2.81 10.39 -19.18
C LYS A 68 3.01 10.36 -17.66
N SER A 69 3.23 9.16 -17.14
CA SER A 69 3.41 8.88 -15.72
C SER A 69 4.73 8.15 -15.50
N TYR A 70 5.60 8.71 -14.67
CA TYR A 70 6.94 8.21 -14.40
C TYR A 70 7.10 7.89 -12.93
N VAL A 71 7.62 6.71 -12.60
CA VAL A 71 8.01 6.37 -11.22
C VAL A 71 9.38 7.01 -10.95
N CYS A 72 9.48 7.85 -9.92
CA CYS A 72 10.73 8.56 -9.60
C CYS A 72 11.35 8.14 -8.26
N ASP A 73 10.61 7.48 -7.38
CA ASP A 73 11.10 6.96 -6.10
C ASP A 73 10.29 5.73 -5.68
N VAL A 74 10.94 4.67 -5.22
CA VAL A 74 10.29 3.48 -4.65
C VAL A 74 10.74 3.35 -3.21
N ASN A 75 9.82 3.64 -2.29
CA ASN A 75 10.08 3.73 -0.85
C ASN A 75 9.98 2.38 -0.13
N GLY A 76 9.35 1.38 -0.77
CA GLY A 76 9.03 0.10 -0.15
C GLY A 76 7.93 0.22 0.90
N PHE A 77 8.01 -0.53 2.00
CA PHE A 77 6.94 -0.57 3.01
C PHE A 77 6.53 0.83 3.52
N SER A 78 5.29 1.21 3.24
CA SER A 78 4.72 2.50 3.63
C SER A 78 3.19 2.47 3.66
N PHE A 79 2.60 3.02 4.73
CA PHE A 79 1.15 3.20 4.85
C PHE A 79 0.69 4.65 4.63
N VAL A 80 -0.56 4.79 4.22
CA VAL A 80 -1.33 6.04 4.30
C VAL A 80 -1.63 6.33 5.77
N LYS A 81 -1.66 7.60 6.17
CA LYS A 81 -1.75 7.99 7.61
C LYS A 81 -3.11 8.53 8.06
N THR A 82 -4.01 8.84 7.15
CA THR A 82 -5.22 9.63 7.46
C THR A 82 -6.47 9.10 6.79
N SER A 83 -6.47 7.87 6.29
CA SER A 83 -7.59 7.29 5.55
C SER A 83 -8.09 6.03 6.25
N THR A 84 -9.25 6.13 6.92
CA THR A 84 -9.93 4.99 7.56
C THR A 84 -10.22 3.89 6.54
N LYS A 85 -10.74 4.28 5.37
CA LYS A 85 -10.97 3.36 4.26
C LYS A 85 -9.71 2.61 3.85
N TYR A 86 -8.56 3.29 3.76
CA TYR A 86 -7.30 2.63 3.44
C TYR A 86 -6.94 1.59 4.51
N TYR A 87 -7.15 1.89 5.79
CA TYR A 87 -6.87 0.94 6.87
C TYR A 87 -7.76 -0.32 6.77
N GLU A 88 -9.06 -0.14 6.55
CA GLU A 88 -10.01 -1.23 6.38
C GLU A 88 -9.67 -2.10 5.17
N ASP A 89 -9.47 -1.48 4.00
CA ASP A 89 -9.11 -2.16 2.77
C ASP A 89 -7.78 -2.93 2.94
N THR A 90 -6.77 -2.29 3.53
CA THR A 90 -5.45 -2.88 3.76
C THR A 90 -5.54 -4.07 4.71
N ALA A 91 -6.23 -3.92 5.84
CA ALA A 91 -6.41 -5.00 6.81
C ALA A 91 -7.10 -6.21 6.18
N LYS A 92 -8.15 -5.97 5.39
CA LYS A 92 -8.88 -7.02 4.66
C LYS A 92 -7.98 -7.72 3.63
N ILE A 93 -7.23 -6.98 2.81
CA ILE A 93 -6.34 -7.55 1.79
C ILE A 93 -5.23 -8.37 2.44
N LEU A 94 -4.56 -7.85 3.47
CA LEU A 94 -3.49 -8.55 4.16
C LEU A 94 -4.01 -9.80 4.89
N GLY A 95 -5.15 -9.67 5.60
CA GLY A 95 -5.81 -10.79 6.27
C GLY A 95 -6.15 -11.92 5.29
N ASN A 96 -6.78 -11.59 4.16
CA ASN A 96 -7.08 -12.56 3.11
C ASN A 96 -5.82 -13.16 2.49
N THR A 97 -4.75 -12.38 2.32
CA THR A 97 -3.47 -12.89 1.79
C THR A 97 -2.85 -13.92 2.73
N ILE A 98 -2.85 -13.65 4.04
CA ILE A 98 -2.34 -14.56 5.07
C ILE A 98 -3.20 -15.83 5.13
N LEU A 99 -4.52 -15.69 5.18
CA LEU A 99 -5.45 -16.82 5.23
C LEU A 99 -5.34 -17.69 3.98
N ARG A 100 -5.25 -17.09 2.78
CA ARG A 100 -5.03 -17.83 1.53
C ARG A 100 -3.75 -18.67 1.57
N ARG A 101 -2.70 -18.19 2.25
CA ARG A 101 -1.43 -18.92 2.38
C ARG A 101 -1.45 -19.99 3.46
N LEU A 102 -2.11 -19.73 4.59
CA LEU A 102 -1.99 -20.54 5.81
C LEU A 102 -3.21 -21.43 6.09
N ALA A 103 -4.39 -21.10 5.59
CA ALA A 103 -5.64 -21.75 6.01
C ALA A 103 -5.61 -23.26 5.80
N SER A 104 -5.12 -23.74 4.66
CA SER A 104 -4.98 -25.17 4.39
C SER A 104 -4.01 -25.85 5.37
N SER A 105 -2.81 -25.28 5.55
CA SER A 105 -1.79 -25.83 6.46
C SER A 105 -2.23 -25.86 7.93
N MET A 106 -3.09 -24.92 8.33
CA MET A 106 -3.57 -24.79 9.69
C MET A 106 -4.96 -25.40 9.91
N SER A 107 -5.53 -26.05 8.90
CA SER A 107 -6.90 -26.59 8.94
C SER A 107 -7.95 -25.56 9.37
N ILE A 108 -7.76 -24.30 8.95
CA ILE A 108 -8.71 -23.21 9.18
C ILE A 108 -9.79 -23.32 8.10
N PRO A 109 -11.08 -23.43 8.46
CA PRO A 109 -12.18 -23.45 7.52
C PRO A 109 -12.37 -22.04 6.95
N TRP A 110 -11.61 -21.72 5.89
CA TRP A 110 -11.69 -20.45 5.19
C TRP A 110 -12.11 -20.67 3.75
N GLN A 111 -13.23 -20.08 3.36
CA GLN A 111 -13.64 -19.99 1.96
C GLN A 111 -13.05 -18.72 1.37
N ILE A 112 -12.46 -18.83 0.18
CA ILE A 112 -11.92 -17.68 -0.55
C ILE A 112 -13.08 -16.71 -0.80
N PRO A 113 -13.10 -15.50 -0.20
CA PRO A 113 -14.08 -14.50 -0.57
C PRO A 113 -13.78 -14.09 -2.01
N TYR A 114 -14.82 -14.11 -2.85
CA TYR A 114 -14.73 -13.73 -4.25
C TYR A 114 -14.05 -12.36 -4.41
N GLN A 115 -12.98 -12.32 -5.20
CA GLN A 115 -12.30 -11.12 -5.68
C GLN A 115 -12.36 -11.18 -7.21
N ASP A 116 -12.83 -10.11 -7.87
CA ASP A 116 -13.13 -10.06 -9.32
C ASP A 116 -11.96 -10.45 -10.25
N ASP A 117 -10.72 -10.59 -9.73
CA ASP A 117 -9.48 -10.80 -10.51
C ASP A 117 -8.79 -12.18 -10.29
N ASP A 118 -9.41 -13.14 -9.58
CA ASP A 118 -8.78 -14.46 -9.32
C ASP A 118 -9.17 -15.55 -10.36
N PRO A 119 -8.24 -16.39 -10.86
CA PRO A 119 -8.55 -17.60 -11.63
C PRO A 119 -9.20 -18.70 -10.75
N PRO A 120 -10.03 -19.60 -11.32
CA PRO A 120 -10.85 -20.53 -10.54
C PRO A 120 -10.01 -21.64 -9.88
N LEU A 121 -10.37 -22.03 -8.66
CA LEU A 121 -9.70 -23.07 -7.85
C LEU A 121 -10.65 -24.23 -7.52
N VAL A 122 -10.12 -25.46 -7.55
CA VAL A 122 -10.82 -26.75 -7.36
C VAL A 122 -10.51 -27.34 -5.96
N SER A 123 -11.47 -28.06 -5.36
CA SER A 123 -11.53 -28.41 -3.91
C SER A 123 -10.99 -29.81 -3.52
N THR A 124 -10.60 -29.99 -2.25
CA THR A 124 -10.36 -31.32 -1.61
C THR A 124 -10.82 -31.39 -0.13
N PRO A 125 -11.11 -32.60 0.42
CA PRO A 125 -11.86 -32.83 1.66
C PRO A 125 -11.00 -33.36 2.84
N SER A 126 -11.00 -32.73 4.03
CA SER A 126 -10.21 -33.28 5.17
C SER A 126 -10.67 -32.99 6.63
N GLY A 127 -11.80 -32.31 6.90
CA GLY A 127 -12.58 -32.55 8.13
C GLY A 127 -11.94 -32.48 9.55
N LYS A 128 -10.92 -31.66 9.84
CA LYS A 128 -10.56 -31.28 11.24
C LYS A 128 -10.57 -29.77 11.42
N VAL A 129 -11.16 -29.30 12.52
CA VAL A 129 -11.44 -27.87 12.77
C VAL A 129 -10.45 -27.31 13.80
N MET A 130 -9.64 -26.33 13.41
CA MET A 130 -8.91 -25.44 14.33
C MET A 130 -9.47 -24.02 14.23
N GLU A 131 -9.56 -23.33 15.36
CA GLU A 131 -10.10 -21.96 15.45
C GLU A 131 -8.97 -20.93 15.60
N LEU A 132 -8.78 -20.08 14.58
CA LEU A 132 -7.83 -18.97 14.62
C LEU A 132 -8.35 -17.85 15.54
N ARG A 133 -7.67 -17.61 16.66
CA ARG A 133 -8.06 -16.57 17.64
C ARG A 133 -7.60 -15.15 17.26
N CYS A 134 -6.35 -15.01 16.80
CA CYS A 134 -5.82 -13.74 16.30
C CYS A 134 -4.60 -13.96 15.40
N VAL A 135 -4.34 -13.02 14.49
CA VAL A 135 -3.08 -12.92 13.72
C VAL A 135 -2.34 -11.70 14.23
N LEU A 136 -1.17 -11.90 14.84
CA LEU A 136 -0.28 -10.83 15.27
C LEU A 136 0.86 -10.71 14.26
N ALA A 137 0.87 -9.65 13.47
CA ALA A 137 1.95 -9.35 12.54
C ALA A 137 2.78 -8.18 13.08
N VAL A 138 4.02 -8.45 13.47
CA VAL A 138 5.00 -7.40 13.80
C VAL A 138 5.75 -7.05 12.53
N ILE A 139 5.45 -5.90 11.96
CA ILE A 139 6.11 -5.42 10.74
C ILE A 139 7.03 -4.27 11.12
N ARG A 140 8.33 -4.50 11.04
CA ARG A 140 9.32 -3.44 11.17
C ARG A 140 9.61 -2.82 9.82
N HIS A 141 9.71 -1.51 9.79
CA HIS A 141 10.33 -0.81 8.67
C HIS A 141 11.80 -1.23 8.65
N GLY A 142 12.25 -1.90 7.58
CA GLY A 142 13.66 -2.33 7.46
C GLY A 142 14.58 -1.13 7.67
N ASP A 143 15.71 -1.34 8.37
CA ASP A 143 16.62 -0.30 8.85
C ASP A 143 16.91 0.76 7.77
N ARG A 144 16.10 1.83 7.76
CA ARG A 144 16.47 3.04 7.05
C ARG A 144 17.49 3.72 7.93
N THR A 145 18.71 3.90 7.43
CA THR A 145 19.56 4.98 7.91
C THR A 145 18.68 6.23 7.95
N PRO A 146 18.53 6.93 9.09
CA PRO A 146 17.64 8.07 9.18
C PRO A 146 17.95 9.02 8.01
N LYS A 147 16.99 9.26 7.12
CA LYS A 147 17.15 10.31 6.10
C LYS A 147 17.43 11.59 6.90
N GLN A 148 18.67 12.08 6.89
CA GLN A 148 19.05 13.35 7.48
C GLN A 148 18.39 14.48 6.68
N LYS A 149 17.09 14.65 6.89
CA LYS A 149 16.30 15.67 6.24
C LYS A 149 16.46 16.93 7.08
N MET A 150 17.48 17.73 6.75
CA MET A 150 17.68 19.05 7.31
C MET A 150 16.39 19.86 7.11
N LYS A 151 15.76 20.27 8.20
CA LYS A 151 14.67 21.25 8.20
C LYS A 151 15.30 22.60 8.53
N VAL A 152 15.60 23.38 7.50
CA VAL A 152 16.11 24.75 7.67
C VAL A 152 14.90 25.68 7.79
N LEU A 153 14.85 26.47 8.86
CA LEU A 153 13.92 27.58 9.03
C LEU A 153 14.61 28.85 8.52
N PHE A 154 14.07 29.45 7.47
CA PHE A 154 14.47 30.79 7.03
C PHE A 154 13.47 31.78 7.64
N ASN A 155 13.93 32.62 8.57
CA ASN A 155 13.18 33.80 8.98
C ASN A 155 13.58 34.93 8.03
N PHE A 156 12.59 35.49 7.33
CA PHE A 156 12.71 36.76 6.61
C PHE A 156 12.16 37.88 7.48
#